data_AF-A0A940FNU5-F1
#
_entry.id   AF-A0A940FNU5-F1
#
_cell.length_a   1.000
_cell.length_b   1.000
_cell.length_c   1.000
_cell.angle_alpha   90.00
_cell.angle_beta   90.00
_cell.angle_gamma   90.00
#
_symmetry.space_group_name_H-M   'P 1'
#
loop_
_entity.id
_entity.type
_entity.pdbx_description
1 polymer ?
#
loop_
_entity_poly.entity_id
_entity_poly.type
_entity_poly.pdbx_seq_one_letter_code
_entity_poly.pdbx_strand_id
1 'polypeptide(L)'
;DEFNIVVKMVDNPEEMNDQEEDPDIYYISKGESHLHIADWIYEFINLSIPMQRMCGPDEIGGPSCNKEVLAKLARLEPDEKTVSNPIWKGLEKFKNLDN
;
A
#
# COMPACT_ATOMS: atom_id res chain seq x y z
N ASP A 1 4.39 1.02 17.63
CA ASP A 1 3.07 1.64 17.49
C ASP A 1 2.09 0.63 16.94
N GLU A 2 0.95 0.50 17.61
CA GLU A 2 -0.09 -0.45 17.29
C GLU A 2 -1.22 0.36 16.63
N PHE A 3 -1.43 0.17 15.33
CA PHE A 3 -2.44 0.89 14.55
C PHE A 3 -3.80 0.21 14.75
N ASN A 4 -4.57 0.68 15.73
CA ASN A 4 -5.85 0.11 16.10
C ASN A 4 -6.99 1.08 15.71
N ILE A 5 -7.79 0.70 14.71
CA ILE A 5 -9.01 1.46 14.36
C ILE A 5 -10.17 1.00 15.25
N VAL A 6 -10.86 1.95 15.87
CA VAL A 6 -12.05 1.73 16.70
C VAL A 6 -13.30 2.07 15.90
N VAL A 7 -14.09 1.05 15.59
CA VAL A 7 -15.36 1.22 14.87
C VAL A 7 -16.53 1.28 15.85
N LYS A 8 -17.36 2.33 15.76
CA LYS A 8 -18.52 2.56 16.63
C LYS A 8 -19.82 2.51 15.83
N MET A 9 -20.83 1.84 16.38
CA MET A 9 -22.16 1.77 15.78
C MET A 9 -23.06 2.88 16.33
N VAL A 10 -23.60 3.71 15.44
CA VAL A 10 -24.41 4.90 15.78
C VAL A 10 -25.61 5.03 14.85
N ASP A 11 -26.51 5.97 15.15
CA ASP A 11 -27.71 6.21 14.34
C ASP A 11 -27.44 7.20 13.18
N ASN A 12 -26.48 8.12 13.33
CA ASN A 12 -26.11 9.17 12.37
C ASN A 12 -24.60 9.15 12.01
N PRO A 13 -24.10 8.10 11.32
CA PRO A 13 -22.66 7.91 11.10
C PRO A 13 -22.01 8.96 10.21
N GLU A 14 -22.68 9.46 9.16
CA GLU A 14 -22.11 10.48 8.26
C GLU A 14 -21.76 11.77 9.02
N GLU A 15 -22.72 12.34 9.75
CA GLU A 15 -22.51 13.55 10.55
C GLU A 15 -21.40 13.37 11.59
N MET A 16 -21.33 12.20 12.22
CA MET A 16 -20.30 11.92 13.22
C MET A 16 -18.91 11.75 12.61
N ASN A 17 -18.78 11.12 11.44
CA ASN A 17 -17.51 11.04 10.72
C ASN A 17 -17.05 12.41 10.21
N ASP A 18 -17.96 13.29 9.75
CA ASP A 18 -17.63 14.64 9.29
C ASP A 18 -17.08 15.55 10.41
N GLN A 19 -17.41 15.23 11.67
CA GLN A 19 -16.97 15.96 12.87
C GLN A 19 -15.86 15.24 13.63
N GLU A 20 -15.46 14.03 13.21
CA GLU A 20 -14.43 13.26 13.88
C GLU A 20 -13.04 13.75 13.46
N GLU A 21 -12.21 14.04 14.46
CA GLU A 21 -10.84 14.53 14.24
C GLU A 21 -9.81 13.42 14.48
N ASP A 22 -10.18 12.36 15.19
CA ASP A 22 -9.31 11.23 15.47
C ASP A 22 -9.31 10.23 14.29
N PRO A 23 -8.20 10.08 13.55
CA PRO A 23 -8.12 9.18 12.40
C PRO A 23 -8.27 7.71 12.78
N ASP A 24 -8.13 7.36 14.06
CA ASP A 24 -8.28 5.99 14.54
C ASP A 24 -9.74 5.65 14.95
N ILE A 25 -10.69 6.58 14.78
CA ILE A 25 -12.12 6.37 15.10
C ILE A 25 -12.97 6.44 13.84
N TYR A 26 -13.86 5.46 13.66
CA TYR A 26 -14.80 5.46 12.55
C TYR A 26 -16.22 5.07 12.98
N TYR A 27 -17.23 5.75 12.43
CA TYR A 27 -18.63 5.51 12.75
C TYR A 27 -19.36 4.78 11.62
N ILE A 28 -20.14 3.77 11.97
CA ILE A 28 -21.02 3.02 11.05
C ILE A 28 -22.46 3.01 11.55
N SER A 29 -23.40 2.79 10.64
CA SER A 29 -24.80 2.56 11.02
C SER A 29 -24.96 1.23 11.76
N LYS A 30 -25.87 1.16 12.74
CA LYS A 30 -26.23 -0.11 13.41
C LYS A 30 -26.73 -1.20 12.46
N GLY A 31 -27.26 -0.81 11.29
CA GLY A 31 -27.73 -1.74 10.27
C GLY A 31 -26.66 -2.12 9.24
N GLU A 32 -25.44 -1.57 9.37
CA GLU A 32 -24.36 -1.86 8.43
C GLU A 32 -23.89 -3.31 8.58
N SER A 33 -23.67 -3.97 7.45
CA SER A 33 -23.26 -5.39 7.39
C SER A 33 -21.89 -5.58 6.75
N HIS A 34 -21.39 -4.56 6.05
CA HIS A 34 -20.13 -4.60 5.35
C HIS A 34 -19.26 -3.42 5.78
N LEU A 35 -17.97 -3.67 5.93
CA LEU A 35 -16.99 -2.64 6.26
C LEU A 35 -16.05 -2.45 5.07
N HIS A 36 -16.01 -1.26 4.51
CA HIS A 36 -15.10 -0.92 3.42
C HIS A 36 -13.73 -0.51 3.99
N ILE A 37 -12.77 -1.44 3.97
CA ILE A 37 -11.44 -1.24 4.57
C ILE A 37 -10.35 -0.86 3.57
N ALA A 38 -10.68 -0.71 2.29
CA ALA A 38 -9.69 -0.52 1.23
C ALA A 38 -8.87 0.76 1.44
N ASP A 39 -9.54 1.85 1.81
CA ASP A 39 -8.91 3.15 2.02
C ASP A 39 -7.96 3.12 3.22
N TRP A 40 -8.38 2.50 4.33
CA TRP A 40 -7.54 2.35 5.52
C TRP A 40 -6.27 1.55 5.25
N ILE A 41 -6.39 0.46 4.48
CA ILE A 41 -5.23 -0.34 4.07
C ILE A 41 -4.30 0.47 3.18
N TYR A 42 -4.85 1.23 2.24
CA TYR A 42 -4.06 2.07 1.35
C TYR A 42 -3.27 3.13 2.13
N GLU A 43 -3.92 3.85 3.05
CA GLU A 43 -3.26 4.81 3.91
C GLU A 43 -2.21 4.17 4.80
N PHE A 44 -2.54 3.04 5.45
CA PHE A 44 -1.61 2.31 6.28
C PHE A 44 -0.35 1.91 5.51
N ILE A 45 -0.49 1.37 4.29
CA ILE A 45 0.65 1.01 3.45
C ILE A 45 1.51 2.24 3.16
N ASN A 46 0.90 3.34 2.73
CA ASN A 46 1.66 4.53 2.34
C ASN A 46 2.40 5.17 3.51
N LEU A 47 1.77 5.22 4.70
CA LEU A 47 2.38 5.80 5.89
C LEU A 47 3.40 4.86 6.55
N SER A 48 3.20 3.55 6.42
CA SER A 48 4.11 2.54 6.99
C SER A 48 5.36 2.31 6.15
N ILE A 49 5.43 2.83 4.92
CA ILE A 49 6.64 2.74 4.11
C ILE A 49 7.65 3.77 4.64
N PRO A 50 8.77 3.32 5.22
CA PRO A 50 9.78 4.25 5.69
C PRO A 50 10.39 4.98 4.49
N MET A 51 10.56 6.30 4.62
CA MET A 51 11.33 7.06 3.63
C MET A 51 12.75 6.50 3.55
N GLN A 52 13.10 5.91 2.42
CA GLN A 52 14.46 5.47 2.17
C GLN A 52 15.30 6.68 1.76
N ARG A 53 16.40 6.90 2.48
CA ARG A 53 17.45 7.81 2.01
C ARG A 53 18.16 7.14 0.84
N MET A 54 17.83 7.60 -0.35
CA MET A 54 18.44 7.15 -1.60
C MET A 54 19.48 8.17 -2.06
N CYS A 55 20.48 7.69 -2.79
CA CYS A 55 21.45 8.54 -3.50
C CYS A 55 20.73 9.40 -4.55
N GLY A 56 21.36 10.50 -4.99
CA GLY A 56 20.90 11.20 -6.19
C GLY A 56 20.88 10.27 -7.41
N PRO A 57 20.04 10.51 -8.43
CA PRO A 57 19.95 9.63 -9.61
C PRO A 57 21.29 9.40 -10.32
N ASP A 58 22.17 10.40 -10.28
CA ASP A 58 23.52 10.42 -10.83
C ASP A 58 24.55 9.62 -9.99
N GLU A 59 24.23 9.37 -8.72
CA GLU A 59 25.09 8.64 -7.78
C GLU A 59 24.71 7.15 -7.66
N ILE A 60 23.57 6.74 -8.23
CA ILE A 60 23.10 5.35 -8.22
C ILE A 60 24.12 4.45 -8.91
N GLY A 61 24.55 3.41 -8.21
CA GLY A 61 25.60 2.52 -8.72
C GLY A 61 26.99 3.13 -8.68
N GLY A 62 27.17 4.28 -8.02
CA GLY A 62 28.44 4.98 -7.82
C GLY A 62 29.42 4.25 -6.90
N PRO A 63 30.53 4.89 -6.50
CA PRO A 63 31.58 4.28 -5.67
C PRO A 63 31.08 3.90 -4.26
N SER A 64 30.04 4.57 -3.75
CA SER A 64 29.40 4.26 -2.47
C SER A 64 28.59 2.96 -2.49
N CYS A 65 28.26 2.43 -3.66
CA CYS A 65 27.55 1.15 -3.79
C CYS A 65 28.53 -0.03 -3.82
N ASN A 66 28.16 -1.13 -3.17
CA ASN A 66 28.94 -2.37 -3.22
C ASN A 66 28.85 -3.01 -4.61
N LYS A 67 29.97 -3.01 -5.35
CA LYS A 67 30.07 -3.49 -6.73
C LYS A 67 29.84 -5.00 -6.88
N GLU A 68 30.24 -5.78 -5.88
CA GLU A 68 30.03 -7.23 -5.91
C GLU A 68 28.54 -7.57 -5.80
N VAL A 69 27.82 -6.88 -4.91
CA VAL A 69 26.37 -7.04 -4.77
C VAL A 69 25.65 -6.60 -6.05
N LEU A 70 26.04 -5.46 -6.64
CA LEU A 70 25.47 -5.01 -7.92
C LEU A 70 25.66 -6.03 -9.04
N ALA A 71 26.86 -6.60 -9.17
CA ALA A 71 27.14 -7.62 -10.17
C ALA A 71 26.32 -8.91 -9.93
N LYS A 72 26.06 -9.26 -8.67
CA LYS A 72 25.23 -10.41 -8.31
C LYS A 72 23.75 -10.16 -8.60
N LEU A 73 23.24 -8.96 -8.30
CA LEU A 73 21.88 -8.55 -8.62
C LEU A 73 21.62 -8.57 -10.13
N ALA A 74 22.54 -8.04 -10.94
CA ALA A 74 22.43 -8.07 -12.41
C ALA A 74 22.35 -9.49 -12.99
N ARG A 75 22.94 -10.50 -12.31
CA ARG A 75 22.83 -11.92 -12.71
C ARG A 75 21.52 -12.57 -12.27
N LEU A 76 20.85 -11.99 -11.27
CA LEU A 76 19.56 -12.45 -10.75
C LEU A 76 18.39 -11.71 -11.40
N GLU A 77 18.65 -10.65 -12.15
CA GLU A 77 17.63 -10.00 -12.97
C GLU A 77 17.04 -11.04 -13.93
N PRO A 78 15.71 -11.27 -13.87
CA PRO A 78 15.07 -12.22 -14.75
C PRO A 78 15.22 -11.73 -16.19
N ASP A 79 15.64 -12.63 -17.11
CA ASP A 79 15.53 -12.36 -18.55
C ASP A 79 14.08 -11.98 -18.85
N GLU A 80 13.85 -10.90 -19.60
CA GLU A 80 12.51 -10.37 -19.96
C GLU A 80 11.55 -11.44 -20.52
N LYS A 81 12.09 -12.56 -21.01
CA LYS A 81 11.34 -13.74 -21.49
C LYS A 81 10.65 -14.55 -20.39
N THR A 82 10.97 -14.33 -19.13
CA THR A 82 10.41 -15.08 -17.99
C THR A 82 9.28 -14.36 -17.27
N VAL A 83 8.91 -13.14 -17.71
CA VAL A 83 7.81 -12.33 -17.15
C VAL A 83 6.43 -12.83 -17.61
N SER A 84 6.19 -14.14 -17.49
CA SER A 84 4.84 -14.68 -17.41
C SER A 84 4.63 -15.16 -15.98
N ASN A 85 4.79 -14.29 -14.99
CA ASN A 85 4.31 -14.62 -13.66
C ASN A 85 2.79 -14.82 -13.77
N PRO A 86 2.27 -16.04 -13.52
CA PRO A 86 0.85 -16.32 -13.65
C PRO A 86 -0.02 -15.43 -12.75
N ILE A 87 0.56 -14.88 -11.67
CA ILE A 87 -0.12 -13.92 -10.79
C ILE A 87 -0.42 -12.61 -11.53
N TRP A 88 0.54 -12.05 -12.28
CA TRP A 88 0.34 -10.81 -13.06
C TRP A 88 -0.74 -11.00 -14.15
N LYS A 89 -0.75 -12.16 -14.82
CA LYS A 89 -1.84 -12.54 -15.75
C LYS A 89 -3.21 -12.66 -15.08
N GLY A 90 -3.24 -13.06 -13.81
CA GLY A 90 -4.47 -13.07 -13.01
C GLY A 90 -4.95 -11.65 -12.71
N LEU A 91 -4.03 -10.76 -12.32
CA LEU A 91 -4.31 -9.37 -11.98
C LEU A 91 -4.75 -8.52 -13.18
N GLU A 92 -4.25 -8.79 -14.39
CA GLU A 92 -4.71 -8.12 -15.61
C GLU A 92 -6.22 -8.24 -15.85
N LYS A 93 -6.84 -9.33 -15.39
CA LYS A 93 -8.29 -9.55 -15.52
C LYS A 93 -9.13 -8.55 -14.74
N PHE A 94 -8.52 -7.86 -13.77
CA PHE A 94 -9.18 -6.88 -12.91
C PHE A 94 -8.88 -5.43 -13.34
N LYS A 95 -8.02 -5.22 -14.33
CA LYS A 95 -7.49 -3.89 -14.70
C LYS A 95 -8.49 -2.99 -15.45
N ASN A 96 -9.61 -3.54 -15.92
CA ASN A 96 -10.66 -2.81 -16.65
C ASN A 96 -12.04 -2.95 -15.97
N LEU A 97 -12.06 -3.19 -14.66
CA LEU A 97 -13.31 -3.25 -13.88
C LEU A 97 -13.62 -1.89 -13.26
N ASP A 98 -13.48 -0.82 -14.04
CA ASP A 98 -13.98 0.50 -13.65
C ASP A 98 -15.52 0.43 -13.59
N ASN A 99 -16.09 0.74 -12.43
CA ASN A 99 -17.49 1.07 -12.19
C ASN A 99 -17.55 2.49 -11.64
#